data_AF-A0A839W242-F1
#
_entry.id   AF-A0A839W242-F1
#
_cell.length_a   1.000
_cell.length_b   1.000
_cell.length_c   1.000
_cell.angle_alpha   90.00
_cell.angle_beta   90.00
_cell.angle_gamma   90.00
#
_symmetry.space_group_name_H-M   'P 1'
#
loop_
_entity.id
_entity.type
_entity.pdbx_description
1 polymer ?
#
loop_
_entity_poly.entity_id
_entity_poly.type
_entity_poly.pdbx_seq_one_letter_code
_entity_poly.pdbx_strand_id
1 'polypeptide(L)'
;MRIAALSLPPLLDSYQRLAACCAAQEPAAPDELDGMLGNLEHVLACAEVDTPEDLIAKGRFLLTYRNDPAMIPPAALETLAAGIERLCAATIRPAIAA
;
A
#
# COMPACT_ATOMS: atom_id res chain seq x y z
N MET A 1 12.17 11.59 -6.65
CA MET A 1 12.41 10.90 -5.37
C MET A 1 11.78 9.52 -5.53
N ARG A 2 12.59 8.45 -5.68
CA ARG A 2 12.09 7.08 -5.90
C ARG A 2 11.60 6.56 -4.56
N ILE A 3 10.31 6.26 -4.45
CA ILE A 3 9.75 5.60 -3.27
C ILE A 3 10.04 4.11 -3.47
N ALA A 4 10.91 3.55 -2.64
CA ALA A 4 11.32 2.15 -2.75
C ALA A 4 10.10 1.22 -2.62
N ALA A 5 10.11 0.12 -3.39
CA ALA A 5 9.32 -1.11 -3.20
C ALA A 5 8.78 -1.20 -1.78
N LEU A 6 7.45 -1.21 -1.58
CA LEU A 6 6.74 -1.29 -0.29
C LEU A 6 7.70 -1.17 0.89
N SER A 7 8.24 0.04 1.14
CA SER A 7 9.37 0.13 2.06
C SER A 7 8.84 -0.26 3.44
N LEU A 8 9.21 -1.46 3.89
CA LEU A 8 8.79 -2.04 5.15
C LEU A 8 8.97 -1.07 6.35
N PRO A 9 9.99 -0.19 6.40
CA PRO A 9 10.19 0.69 7.55
C PRO A 9 9.03 1.65 7.87
N PRO A 10 8.53 2.53 6.96
CA PRO A 10 7.40 3.41 7.27
C PRO A 10 6.10 2.66 7.54
N LEU A 11 5.89 1.50 6.88
CA LEU A 11 4.73 0.67 7.15
C LEU A 11 4.81 0.08 8.57
N LEU A 12 5.97 -0.46 8.94
CA LEU A 12 6.22 -1.04 10.26
C LEU A 12 6.11 0.00 11.37
N ASP A 13 6.66 1.21 11.18
CA ASP A 13 6.53 2.32 12.15
C ASP A 13 5.06 2.72 12.34
N SER A 14 4.30 2.84 11.25
CA SER A 14 2.87 3.15 11.30
C SER A 14 2.07 2.08 12.06
N TYR A 15 2.36 0.79 11.80
CA TYR A 15 1.75 -0.33 12.52
C TYR A 15 2.16 -0.39 13.99
N GLN A 16 3.42 -0.13 14.32
CA GLN A 16 3.92 -0.13 15.69
C GLN A 16 3.27 0.97 16.51
N ARG A 17 3.13 2.17 15.94
CA ARG A 17 2.41 3.28 16.57
C ARG A 17 0.95 2.91 16.82
N LEU A 18 0.26 2.37 15.82
CA LEU A 18 -1.15 1.95 15.95
C LEU A 18 -1.31 0.86 17.02
N ALA A 19 -0.44 -0.16 17.00
CA ALA A 19 -0.45 -1.23 17.99
C ALA A 19 -0.16 -0.72 19.41
N ALA A 20 0.75 0.25 19.56
CA ALA A 20 1.03 0.89 20.84
C ALA A 20 -0.20 1.66 21.36
N CYS A 21 -0.91 2.40 20.51
CA CYS A 21 -2.17 3.06 20.87
C CYS A 21 -3.27 2.07 21.27
N CYS A 22 -3.36 0.90 20.63
CA CYS A 22 -4.34 -0.12 21.02
C CYS A 22 -3.96 -0.88 22.31
N ALA A 23 -2.66 -1.00 22.60
CA ALA A 23 -2.14 -1.73 23.76
C ALA A 23 -2.06 -0.87 25.03
N ALA A 24 -1.74 0.42 24.89
CA ALA A 24 -1.88 1.39 25.95
C ALA A 24 -3.38 1.56 26.22
N GLN A 25 -3.85 1.21 27.41
CA GLN A 25 -5.24 1.45 27.84
C GLN A 25 -5.57 2.95 27.99
N GLU A 26 -4.74 3.85 27.47
CA GLU A 26 -5.02 5.27 27.32
C GLU A 26 -5.50 5.52 25.89
N PRO A 27 -6.74 5.99 25.70
CA PRO A 27 -7.25 6.26 24.36
C PRO A 27 -6.44 7.38 23.73
N ALA A 28 -5.80 7.10 22.58
CA ALA A 28 -5.33 8.15 21.68
C ALA A 28 -6.49 9.10 21.37
N ALA A 29 -6.20 10.40 21.26
CA ALA A 29 -7.25 11.34 20.88
C ALA A 29 -7.81 10.93 19.49
N PRO A 30 -9.13 11.07 19.23
CA PRO A 30 -9.72 10.66 17.96
C PRO A 30 -8.97 11.22 16.73
N ASP A 31 -8.56 12.49 16.79
CA ASP A 31 -7.81 13.16 15.73
C ASP A 31 -6.42 12.53 15.47
N GLU A 32 -5.76 12.01 16.51
CA GLU A 32 -4.47 11.34 16.39
C GLU A 32 -4.61 9.98 15.71
N LEU A 33 -5.66 9.23 16.09
CA LEU A 33 -5.97 7.94 15.47
C LEU A 33 -6.31 8.11 13.99
N ASP A 34 -7.15 9.10 13.65
CA ASP A 34 -7.50 9.42 12.26
C ASP A 34 -6.26 9.83 11.45
N GLY A 35 -5.37 10.64 12.02
CA GLY A 35 -4.11 11.02 11.39
C GLY A 35 -3.19 9.81 11.13
N MET A 36 -3.12 8.87 12.07
CA MET A 36 -2.34 7.64 11.92
C MET A 36 -2.90 6.71 10.85
N LEU A 37 -4.22 6.56 10.81
CA LEU A 37 -4.91 5.77 9.79
C LEU A 37 -4.76 6.40 8.39
N GLY A 38 -4.89 7.72 8.28
CA GLY A 38 -4.69 8.44 7.02
C GLY A 38 -3.25 8.33 6.50
N ASN A 39 -2.25 8.38 7.39
CA ASN A 39 -0.86 8.15 7.01
C ASN A 39 -0.63 6.72 6.51
N LEU A 40 -1.19 5.71 7.19
CA LEU A 40 -1.08 4.32 6.76
C LEU A 40 -1.74 4.10 5.40
N GLU A 41 -2.91 4.68 5.19
CA GLU A 41 -3.62 4.67 3.90
C GLU A 41 -2.75 5.29 2.80
N HIS A 42 -2.16 6.46 3.05
CA HIS A 42 -1.29 7.13 2.10
C HIS A 42 -0.07 6.28 1.72
N VAL A 43 0.60 5.67 2.71
CA VAL A 43 1.75 4.79 2.47
C VAL A 43 1.35 3.58 1.62
N LEU A 44 0.24 2.93 1.95
CA LEU A 44 -0.27 1.78 1.20
C LEU A 44 -0.70 2.15 -0.22
N ALA A 45 -1.32 3.32 -0.40
CA ALA A 45 -1.71 3.82 -1.71
C ALA A 45 -0.47 4.07 -2.60
N CYS A 46 0.57 4.72 -2.07
CA CYS A 46 1.75 5.11 -2.84
C CYS A 46 2.79 3.97 -3.03
N ALA A 47 2.59 2.82 -2.38
CA ALA A 47 3.56 1.74 -2.42
C ALA A 47 3.71 1.14 -3.84
N GLU A 48 4.93 1.06 -4.38
CA GLU A 48 5.19 0.42 -5.67
C GLU A 48 4.96 -1.11 -5.61
N VAL A 49 4.57 -1.69 -6.75
CA VAL A 49 4.39 -3.15 -6.93
C VAL A 49 5.57 -3.66 -7.77
N ASP A 50 6.51 -4.35 -7.13
CA ASP A 50 7.72 -4.87 -7.77
C ASP A 50 7.73 -6.39 -7.91
N THR A 51 6.90 -7.07 -7.11
CA THR A 51 6.78 -8.52 -7.07
C THR A 51 5.31 -8.96 -7.22
N PRO A 52 5.04 -10.23 -7.60
CA PRO A 52 3.69 -10.80 -7.55
C PRO A 52 3.05 -10.73 -6.15
N GLU A 53 3.86 -10.85 -5.09
CA GLU A 53 3.41 -10.73 -3.71
C GLU A 53 2.91 -9.31 -3.39
N ASP A 54 3.59 -8.28 -3.88
CA ASP A 54 3.14 -6.88 -3.76
C ASP A 54 1.81 -6.66 -4.48
N LEU A 55 1.60 -7.33 -5.62
CA LEU A 55 0.33 -7.26 -6.36
C LEU A 55 -0.83 -7.83 -5.53
N ILE A 56 -0.61 -8.95 -4.84
CA ILE A 56 -1.59 -9.54 -3.92
C ILE A 56 -1.87 -8.59 -2.75
N ALA A 57 -0.81 -8.00 -2.16
CA ALA A 57 -0.95 -7.06 -1.06
C ALA A 57 -1.72 -5.80 -1.48
N LYS A 58 -1.39 -5.21 -2.64
CA LYS A 58 -2.11 -4.07 -3.22
C LYS A 58 -3.57 -4.40 -3.50
N GLY A 59 -3.86 -5.59 -4.02
CA GLY A 59 -5.23 -6.06 -4.23
C GLY A 59 -6.03 -6.15 -2.92
N ARG A 60 -5.43 -6.65 -1.84
CA ARG A 60 -6.07 -6.68 -0.52
C ARG A 60 -6.36 -5.29 0.03
N PHE A 61 -5.43 -4.35 -0.16
CA PHE A 61 -5.66 -2.95 0.18
C PHE A 61 -6.85 -2.38 -0.61
N LEU A 62 -6.90 -2.55 -1.92
CA LEU A 62 -8.03 -2.04 -2.73
C LEU A 62 -9.39 -2.63 -2.34
N LEU A 63 -9.42 -3.88 -1.85
CA LEU A 63 -10.64 -4.53 -1.36
C LEU A 63 -11.23 -3.88 -0.10
N THR A 64 -10.50 -3.01 0.61
CA THR A 64 -11.06 -2.24 1.73
C THR A 64 -12.09 -1.20 1.25
N TYR A 65 -11.99 -0.75 0.00
CA TYR A 65 -12.92 0.22 -0.62
C TYR A 65 -14.06 -0.44 -1.40
N ARG A 66 -14.25 -1.77 -1.31
CA ARG A 66 -15.25 -2.49 -2.11
C ARG A 66 -16.69 -1.95 -2.01
N ASN A 67 -17.03 -1.33 -0.88
CA ASN A 67 -18.36 -0.79 -0.62
C ASN A 67 -18.55 0.61 -1.23
N ASP A 68 -17.46 1.34 -1.45
CA ASP A 68 -17.46 2.64 -2.11
C ASP A 68 -16.18 2.82 -2.95
N PRO A 69 -16.18 2.30 -4.20
CA PRO A 69 -15.01 2.38 -5.07
C PRO A 69 -14.60 3.80 -5.45
N ALA A 70 -15.48 4.80 -5.30
CA ALA A 70 -15.15 6.19 -5.58
C ALA A 70 -14.14 6.76 -4.57
N MET A 71 -13.98 6.11 -3.42
CA MET A 71 -13.03 6.48 -2.37
C MET A 71 -11.63 5.90 -2.57
N ILE A 72 -11.39 5.09 -3.61
CA ILE A 72 -10.06 4.53 -3.87
C ILE A 72 -9.07 5.68 -4.13
N PRO A 73 -7.93 5.74 -3.40
CA PRO A 73 -6.91 6.74 -3.66
C PRO A 73 -6.36 6.62 -5.10
N PRO A 74 -6.31 7.69 -5.90
CA PRO A 74 -5.82 7.63 -7.29
C PRO A 74 -4.41 7.03 -7.41
N ALA A 75 -3.52 7.39 -6.49
CA ALA A 75 -2.15 6.85 -6.42
C ALA A 75 -2.11 5.32 -6.29
N ALA A 76 -3.12 4.70 -5.66
CA ALA A 76 -3.20 3.24 -5.53
C ALA A 76 -3.44 2.55 -6.87
N LEU A 77 -4.25 3.16 -7.75
CA LEU A 77 -4.50 2.65 -9.10
C LEU A 77 -3.30 2.91 -10.02
N GLU A 78 -2.67 4.07 -9.92
CA GLU A 78 -1.49 4.43 -10.71
C GLU A 78 -0.31 3.48 -10.42
N THR A 79 -0.02 3.24 -9.13
CA THR A 79 1.06 2.34 -8.71
C THR A 79 0.75 0.87 -9.05
N LEU A 80 -0.52 0.47 -8.99
CA LEU A 80 -0.95 -0.85 -9.45
C LEU A 80 -0.72 -1.03 -10.96
N ALA A 81 -1.17 -0.07 -11.77
CA ALA A 81 -1.04 -0.13 -13.22
C ALA A 81 0.45 -0.20 -13.64
N ALA A 82 1.28 0.68 -13.07
CA ALA A 82 2.72 0.69 -13.32
C ALA A 82 3.40 -0.64 -12.90
N GLY A 83 2.96 -1.25 -11.79
CA GLY A 83 3.46 -2.54 -11.35
C GLY A 83 3.07 -3.70 -12.27
N ILE A 84 1.80 -3.74 -12.71
CA ILE A 84 1.32 -4.73 -13.68
C ILE A 84 2.12 -4.63 -14.97
N GLU A 85 2.30 -3.42 -15.52
CA GLU A 85 3.10 -3.21 -16.73
C GLU A 85 4.54 -3.73 -16.55
N ARG A 86 5.17 -3.42 -15.42
CA ARG A 86 6.54 -3.86 -15.09
C ARG A 86 6.66 -5.38 -15.01
N LEU A 87 5.76 -6.03 -14.28
CA LEU A 87 5.73 -7.49 -14.08
C LEU A 87 5.42 -8.25 -15.38
N CYS A 88 4.46 -7.75 -16.16
CA CYS A 88 4.12 -8.34 -17.46
C CYS A 88 5.27 -8.17 -18.45
N ALA A 89 5.91 -7.00 -18.52
CA ALA A 89 7.06 -6.77 -19.39
C ALA A 89 8.23 -7.70 -19.04
N ALA A 90 8.49 -7.94 -17.75
CA ALA A 90 9.52 -8.87 -17.29
C ALA A 90 9.24 -10.33 -17.70
N THR A 91 7.97 -10.73 -17.77
CA THR A 91 7.57 -12.09 -18.15
C THR A 91 7.53 -12.31 -19.67
N ILE A 92 7.10 -11.29 -20.43
CA ILE A 92 6.89 -11.39 -21.88
C ILE A 92 8.21 -11.23 -22.66
N ARG A 93 9.09 -10.32 -22.23
CA ARG A 93 10.32 -9.98 -22.97
C ARG A 93 11.30 -11.18 -23.11
N PRO A 94 11.46 -12.07 -22.12
CA PRO A 94 12.23 -13.31 -22.28
C PRO A 94 11.57 -14.32 -23.24
N ALA A 95 10.24 -14.38 -23.28
CA ALA A 95 9.50 -15.37 -24.06
C ALA A 95 9.52 -15.09 -25.59
N ILE A 96 9.79 -13.85 -25.99
CA ILE A 96 9.92 -13.44 -27.41
C ILE A 96 11.37 -13.59 -27.90
N ALA A 97 12.34 -13.67 -27.00
CA ALA A 97 13.77 -13.75 -27.30
C ALA A 97 14.34 -15.19 -27.23
N ALA A 98 13.50 -16.18 -26.96
CA ALA A 98 13.81 -17.62 -26.92
C ALA A 98 13.20 -18.34 -28.14
#